data_AF-A0AAD9P2L4-F1
#
_entry.id   AF-A0AAD9P2L4-F1
#
_cell.length_a   1.000
_cell.length_b   1.000
_cell.length_c   1.000
_cell.angle_alpha   90.00
_cell.angle_beta   90.00
_cell.angle_gamma   90.00
#
_symmetry.space_group_name_H-M   'P 1'
#
loop_
_entity.id
_entity.type
_entity.pdbx_description
1 polymer ?
#
loop_
_entity_poly.entity_id
_entity_poly.type
_entity_poly.pdbx_seq_one_letter_code
_entity_poly.pdbx_strand_id
1 'polypeptide(L)'
;MQCSDENVQFTVTDAGICCTFNARINATNSMVNATGVKNGLELVLNVEQYQYRTGPHNAVGLKLLLYRQDDVPLVQDFGDNIPVGKHTFVAITLMNIRKCSFLFVHFCVCQPLPI
;
A
#
# COMPACT_ATOMS: atom_id res chain seq x y z
N MET A 1 17.71 -6.08 -5.46
CA MET A 1 17.56 -5.02 -6.47
C MET A 1 17.64 -3.70 -5.73
N GLN A 2 18.54 -2.81 -6.11
CA GLN A 2 18.72 -1.54 -5.39
C GLN A 2 17.68 -0.55 -5.95
N CYS A 3 16.76 -0.09 -5.09
CA CYS A 3 15.74 0.89 -5.49
C CYS A 3 16.38 2.29 -5.55
N SER A 4 16.02 3.07 -6.57
CA SER A 4 16.41 4.48 -6.70
C SER A 4 15.29 5.39 -6.18
N ASP A 5 15.62 6.62 -5.78
CA ASP A 5 14.67 7.65 -5.35
C ASP A 5 13.59 7.93 -6.41
N GLU A 6 13.86 7.61 -7.68
CA GLU A 6 12.92 7.72 -8.79
C GLU A 6 11.68 6.83 -8.67
N ASN A 7 11.75 5.77 -7.84
CA ASN A 7 10.62 4.86 -7.60
C ASN A 7 9.72 5.29 -6.43
N VAL A 8 10.09 6.37 -5.75
CA VAL A 8 9.35 6.95 -4.61
C VAL A 8 8.78 8.29 -5.03
N GLN A 9 7.48 8.48 -4.80
CA GLN A 9 6.79 9.74 -5.06
C GLN A 9 6.08 10.22 -3.80
N PHE A 10 6.11 11.53 -3.56
CA PHE A 10 5.28 12.14 -2.53
C PHE A 10 3.83 12.29 -3.03
N THR A 11 2.89 11.72 -2.28
CA THR A 11 1.46 11.74 -2.59
C THR A 11 0.71 12.38 -1.43
N VAL A 12 -0.20 13.29 -1.73
CA VAL A 12 -1.10 13.88 -0.72
C VAL A 12 -2.25 12.90 -0.48
N THR A 13 -2.49 12.59 0.78
CA THR A 13 -3.53 11.66 1.25
C THR A 13 -4.33 12.31 2.38
N ASP A 14 -5.36 11.60 2.86
CA ASP A 14 -6.11 11.92 4.08
C ASP A 14 -5.24 11.87 5.37
N ALA A 15 -4.05 11.24 5.32
CA ALA A 15 -3.07 11.24 6.40
C ALA A 15 -1.97 12.31 6.26
N GLY A 16 -2.07 13.19 5.27
CA GLY A 16 -1.06 14.19 4.95
C GLY A 16 -0.17 13.76 3.78
N ILE A 17 1.09 14.16 3.80
CA ILE A 17 2.05 13.82 2.74
C ILE A 17 2.65 12.44 3.03
N CYS A 18 2.40 11.48 2.15
CA CYS A 18 2.94 10.13 2.24
C CYS A 18 3.97 9.86 1.14
N CYS A 19 4.90 8.94 1.41
CA CYS A 19 5.80 8.39 0.41
C CYS A 19 5.16 7.15 -0.21
N THR A 20 4.97 7.17 -1.52
CA THR A 20 4.35 6.08 -2.28
C THR A 20 5.42 5.40 -3.14
N PHE A 21 5.57 4.08 -2.95
CA PHE A 21 6.39 3.24 -3.82
C PHE A 21 5.55 2.68 -4.96
N ASN A 22 6.12 2.59 -6.17
CA ASN A 22 5.47 2.01 -7.35
C ASN A 22 4.15 2.73 -7.74
N ALA A 23 4.11 4.07 -7.60
CA ALA A 23 2.92 4.89 -7.89
C ALA A 23 2.59 5.03 -9.39
N ARG A 24 3.58 4.84 -10.28
CA ARG A 24 3.42 5.08 -11.72
C ARG A 24 2.89 3.84 -12.45
N ILE A 25 1.74 4.01 -13.11
CA ILE A 25 1.08 3.00 -13.96
C ILE A 25 1.96 2.58 -15.17
N ASN A 26 2.84 3.47 -15.65
CA ASN A 26 3.66 3.26 -16.85
C ASN A 26 5.18 3.21 -16.60
N ALA A 27 5.63 3.31 -15.35
CA ALA A 27 7.00 2.92 -15.03
C ALA A 27 7.07 1.39 -15.14
N THR A 28 8.25 0.82 -15.37
CA THR A 28 8.46 -0.63 -15.25
C THR A 28 7.86 -1.08 -13.92
N ASN A 29 6.66 -1.66 -13.95
CA ASN A 29 5.95 -2.10 -12.76
C ASN A 29 6.95 -2.96 -11.99
N SER A 30 7.24 -2.56 -10.75
CA SER A 30 8.17 -3.30 -9.90
C SER A 30 7.48 -4.61 -9.52
N MET A 31 7.52 -5.56 -10.45
CA MET A 31 6.86 -6.84 -10.34
C MET A 31 7.80 -7.79 -9.62
N VAL A 32 7.27 -8.43 -8.59
CA VAL A 32 7.99 -9.44 -7.84
C VAL A 32 7.85 -10.77 -8.58
N ASN A 33 8.98 -11.35 -8.98
CA ASN A 33 9.00 -12.61 -9.75
C ASN A 33 9.04 -13.87 -8.87
N ALA A 34 9.32 -13.72 -7.57
CA ALA A 34 9.42 -14.83 -6.64
C ALA A 34 9.00 -14.41 -5.23
N THR A 35 8.35 -15.31 -4.48
CA THR A 35 8.00 -15.07 -3.07
C THR A 35 9.24 -15.08 -2.16
N GLY A 36 9.11 -14.50 -0.97
CA GLY A 36 10.12 -14.54 0.08
C GLY A 36 10.75 -13.17 0.35
N VAL A 37 11.22 -12.99 1.59
CA VAL A 37 11.69 -11.68 2.11
C VAL A 37 12.78 -11.05 1.22
N LYS A 38 13.71 -11.85 0.69
CA LYS A 38 14.82 -11.37 -0.16
C LYS A 38 14.38 -10.84 -1.53
N ASN A 39 13.17 -11.18 -1.96
CA ASN A 39 12.61 -10.80 -3.25
C ASN A 39 11.52 -9.73 -3.13
N GLY A 40 11.18 -9.35 -1.89
CA GLY A 40 10.17 -8.33 -1.60
C GLY A 40 10.76 -6.92 -1.49
N LEU A 41 9.96 -6.02 -0.93
CA LEU A 41 10.37 -4.66 -0.60
C LEU A 41 10.98 -4.64 0.80
N GLU A 42 12.23 -4.22 0.91
CA GLU A 42 12.94 -4.01 2.18
C GLU A 42 13.19 -2.51 2.33
N LEU A 43 12.72 -1.94 3.45
CA LEU A 43 12.85 -0.52 3.75
C LEU A 43 13.50 -0.34 5.12
N VAL A 44 14.45 0.60 5.19
CA VAL A 44 14.96 1.13 6.45
C VAL A 44 14.51 2.58 6.52
N LEU A 45 13.63 2.88 7.47
CA LEU A 45 13.01 4.20 7.61
C LEU A 45 13.53 4.86 8.88
N ASN A 46 13.91 6.13 8.75
CA ASN A 46 14.27 6.98 9.87
C ASN A 46 13.05 7.78 10.31
N VAL A 47 12.62 7.63 11.56
CA VAL A 47 11.49 8.37 12.13
C VAL A 47 12.02 9.38 13.14
N GLU A 48 11.93 10.65 12.76
CA GLU A 48 12.43 11.78 13.55
C GLU A 48 11.44 12.14 14.67
N GLN A 49 11.33 11.28 15.68
CA GLN A 49 10.33 11.40 16.76
C GLN A 49 10.39 12.75 17.48
N TYR A 50 11.58 13.33 17.62
CA TYR A 50 11.78 14.63 18.28
C TYR A 50 11.23 15.82 17.47
N GLN A 51 10.91 15.63 16.19
CA GLN A 51 10.29 16.65 15.34
C GLN A 51 8.76 16.55 15.32
N TYR A 52 8.18 15.56 16.01
CA TYR A 52 6.72 15.43 16.11
C TYR A 52 6.17 16.64 16.86
N ARG A 53 5.31 17.39 16.18
CA ARG A 53 4.53 18.45 16.82
C ARG A 53 3.25 17.86 17.39
N THR A 54 2.79 18.43 18.50
CA THR A 54 1.48 18.12 19.06
C THR A 54 0.41 18.35 17.98
N GLY A 55 -0.30 17.28 17.61
CA GLY A 55 -1.32 17.27 16.57
C GLY A 55 -2.49 16.38 16.97
N PRO A 56 -3.43 16.10 16.05
CA PRO A 56 -4.59 15.24 16.34
C PRO A 56 -4.23 13.77 16.58
N HIS A 57 -2.99 13.37 16.29
CA HIS A 57 -2.49 12.01 16.47
C HIS A 57 -1.58 11.94 17.71
N ASN A 58 -1.90 11.02 18.62
CA ASN A 58 -1.20 10.85 19.91
C ASN A 58 -0.24 9.66 19.93
N ALA A 59 0.04 9.06 18.77
CA ALA A 59 0.88 7.89 18.62
C ALA A 59 2.09 8.19 17.73
N VAL A 60 3.22 7.58 18.06
CA VAL A 60 4.44 7.62 17.26
C VAL A 60 4.57 6.29 16.53
N GLY A 61 4.68 6.35 15.21
CA GLY A 61 4.65 5.16 14.36
C GLY A 61 4.65 5.52 12.89
N LEU A 62 4.58 4.49 12.05
CA LEU A 62 4.37 4.61 10.62
C LEU A 62 2.97 4.09 10.29
N LYS A 63 2.30 4.69 9.31
CA LYS A 63 1.12 4.09 8.67
C LYS A 63 1.52 3.49 7.33
N LEU A 64 1.21 2.21 7.14
CA LEU A 64 1.45 1.47 5.90
C LEU A 64 0.12 1.14 5.26
N LEU A 65 -0.08 1.54 4.00
CA LEU A 65 -1.24 1.15 3.21
C LEU A 65 -0.78 0.41 1.96
N LEU A 66 -1.34 -0.78 1.73
CA LEU A 66 -1.21 -1.54 0.50
C LEU A 66 -2.45 -1.29 -0.35
N TYR A 67 -2.28 -0.70 -1.52
CA TYR A 67 -3.39 -0.36 -2.41
C TYR A 67 -2.98 -0.52 -3.89
N ARG A 68 -3.96 -0.62 -4.79
CA ARG A 68 -3.71 -0.73 -6.23
C ARG A 68 -3.39 0.64 -6.81
N GLN A 69 -2.61 0.70 -7.89
CA GLN A 69 -2.19 1.97 -8.51
C GLN A 69 -3.36 2.84 -9.00
N ASP A 70 -4.51 2.23 -9.28
CA ASP A 70 -5.76 2.89 -9.71
C ASP A 70 -6.68 3.31 -8.55
N ASP A 71 -6.35 2.94 -7.30
CA ASP A 71 -7.17 3.25 -6.13
C ASP A 71 -6.74 4.55 -5.45
N VAL A 72 -7.70 5.21 -4.77
CA VAL A 72 -7.43 6.37 -3.92
C VAL A 72 -6.86 5.89 -2.57
N PRO A 73 -5.68 6.37 -2.13
CA PRO A 73 -5.07 5.94 -0.87
C PRO A 73 -5.74 6.61 0.34
N LEU A 74 -6.70 5.92 0.97
CA LEU A 74 -7.34 6.31 2.23
C LEU A 74 -6.57 5.73 3.42
N VAL A 75 -5.47 6.39 3.79
CA VAL A 75 -4.48 5.95 4.78
C VAL A 75 -4.99 6.11 6.21
N GLN A 76 -5.87 7.08 6.49
CA GLN A 76 -6.43 7.21 7.84
C GLN A 76 -7.31 6.01 8.19
N ASP A 77 -8.12 5.58 7.23
CA ASP A 77 -9.15 4.55 7.42
C ASP A 77 -8.61 3.12 7.29
N PHE A 78 -7.69 2.88 6.34
CA PHE A 78 -7.23 1.52 6.00
C PHE A 78 -5.72 1.28 6.23
N GLY A 79 -5.00 2.28 6.74
CA GLY A 79 -3.57 2.14 7.02
C GLY A 79 -3.28 1.31 8.27
N ASP A 80 -2.34 0.39 8.17
CA ASP A 80 -1.82 -0.39 9.29
C ASP A 80 -0.76 0.41 10.06
N ASN A 81 -0.86 0.43 11.39
CA ASN A 81 0.13 1.09 12.25
C ASN A 81 1.33 0.16 12.50
N ILE A 82 2.51 0.60 12.07
CA ILE A 82 3.78 -0.10 12.27
C ILE A 82 4.58 0.62 13.37
N PRO A 83 4.92 -0.07 14.48
CA PRO A 83 5.73 0.51 15.53
C PRO A 83 7.17 0.71 15.07
N VAL A 84 7.79 1.78 15.57
CA VAL A 84 9.20 2.10 15.32
C VAL A 84 10.14 1.35 16.26
N GLY A 85 11.42 1.27 15.89
CA GLY A 85 12.45 0.62 16.72
C GLY A 85 12.47 -0.91 16.66
N LYS A 86 11.73 -1.52 15.72
CA LYS A 86 11.70 -2.97 15.49
C LYS A 86 11.81 -3.29 14.01
N HIS A 87 12.32 -4.48 13.72
CA HIS A 87 12.23 -5.07 12.39
C HIS A 87 10.86 -5.73 12.24
N THR A 88 10.05 -5.25 11.29
CA THR A 88 8.67 -5.71 11.08
C THR A 88 8.55 -6.39 9.72
N PHE A 89 7.97 -7.58 9.68
CA PHE A 89 7.67 -8.30 8.44
C PHE A 89 6.18 -8.19 8.12
N VAL A 90 5.85 -7.76 6.90
CA VAL A 90 4.48 -7.70 6.40
C VAL A 90 4.36 -8.68 5.24
N ALA A 91 3.63 -9.78 5.46
CA ALA A 91 3.33 -10.76 4.43
C ALA A 91 2.03 -10.39 3.72
N ILE A 92 2.04 -10.44 2.38
CA ILE A 92 0.91 -10.01 1.54
C ILE A 92 0.44 -11.19 0.71
N THR A 93 -0.88 -11.39 0.64
CA THR A 93 -1.52 -12.35 -0.27
C THR A 93 -2.54 -11.61 -1.12
N LEU A 94 -2.41 -11.69 -2.44
CA LEU A 94 -3.36 -11.07 -3.35
C LEU A 94 -4.61 -11.95 -3.48
N MET A 95 -5.77 -11.39 -3.14
CA MET A 95 -7.07 -12.04 -3.31
C MET A 95 -7.92 -11.27 -4.32
N ASN A 96 -8.32 -11.93 -5.41
CA ASN A 96 -9.23 -11.34 -6.39
C ASN A 96 -10.66 -11.82 -6.10
N ILE A 97 -11.52 -10.92 -5.64
CA ILE A 97 -12.92 -11.21 -5.35
C ILE A 97 -13.77 -10.71 -6.51
N ARG A 98 -14.48 -11.62 -7.19
CA ARG A 98 -15.48 -11.28 -8.20
C ARG A 98 -16.86 -11.39 -7.59
N LYS A 99 -17.58 -10.26 -7.51
CA LYS A 99 -18.99 -10.27 -7.10
C LYS A 99 -19.83 -10.73 -8.29
N CYS A 100 -20.50 -11.86 -8.17
CA CYS A 100 -21.57 -12.24 -9.10
C CYS A 100 -22.88 -11.67 -8.56
N SER A 101 -23.45 -10.68 -9.23
CA SER A 101 -24.76 -10.14 -8.87
C SER A 101 -25.83 -11.16 -9.25
N PHE A 102 -26.62 -11.61 -8.28
CA PHE A 102 -27.82 -12.40 -8.53
C PHE A 102 -28.87 -11.51 -9.20
N LEU A 103 -29.09 -11.68 -10.50
CA LEU A 103 -30.32 -11.23 -11.15
C LEU A 103 -31.08 -12.47 -11.61
N PHE A 104 -32.13 -12.80 -10.85
CA PHE A 104 -33.03 -13.95 -11.03
C PHE A 104 -32.37 -15.33 -10.90
N VAL A 105 -33.04 -16.18 -10.16
CA VAL A 105 -32.66 -17.55 -9.78
C VAL A 105 -32.53 -18.44 -11.04
N HIS A 106 -31.38 -18.42 -11.74
CA HIS A 106 -30.83 -19.61 -12.43
C HIS A 106 -29.47 -19.42 -13.12
N PHE A 107 -29.00 -18.20 -13.43
CA PHE A 107 -27.76 -18.01 -14.20
C PHE A 107 -26.84 -16.99 -13.53
N CYS A 108 -25.67 -17.43 -13.04
CA CYS A 108 -24.60 -16.52 -12.62
C CYS A 108 -23.87 -16.02 -13.88
N VAL A 109 -24.09 -14.76 -14.24
CA VAL A 109 -23.32 -14.09 -15.30
C VAL A 109 -22.21 -13.29 -14.63
N CYS A 110 -21.01 -13.85 -14.61
CA CYS A 110 -19.80 -13.13 -14.24
C CYS A 110 -19.40 -12.20 -15.41
N GLN A 111 -19.85 -10.95 -15.41
CA GLN A 111 -19.31 -9.96 -16.34
C GLN A 111 -17.91 -9.51 -15.88
N PRO A 112 -16.86 -9.58 -16.73
CA PRO A 112 -15.63 -8.85 -16.47
C PRO A 112 -15.91 -7.34 -16.54
N LEU A 113 -15.43 -6.57 -15.57
CA LEU A 113 -15.44 -5.11 -15.63
C LEU A 113 -14.68 -4.66 -16.90
N PRO A 114 -15.21 -3.70 -17.66
CA PRO A 114 -14.55 -3.23 -18.87
C PRO A 114 -13.22 -2.56 -18.52
N ILE A 115 -12.18 -2.95 -19.24
CA ILE A 115 -10.87 -2.28 -19.33
C ILE A 115 -11.00 -0.95 -20.06
#